data_AF-A0A3N5AXG4-F1
#
_entry.id   AF-A0A3N5AXG4-F1
#
_cell.length_a   1.000
_cell.length_b   1.000
_cell.length_c   1.000
_cell.angle_alpha   90.00
_cell.angle_beta   90.00
_cell.angle_gamma   90.00
#
_symmetry.space_group_name_H-M   'P 1'
#
loop_
_entity.id
_entity.type
_entity.pdbx_description
1 polymer ?
#
loop_
_entity_poly.entity_id
_entity_poly.type
_entity_poly.pdbx_seq_one_letter_code
_entity_poly.pdbx_strand_id
1 'polypeptide(L)'
;MTNTPHPLQAPLINLVDYLRDARLIHEVVESQLQQTTAERLARGYKTGAGQPKVQHKSLNRAVVVASVGAWEAFCEDLALAAQTQDSQATPPKDNWYKIDGPKGIVQTPNSNNVGRLFWTFFRYDPIPDWSLDVQVSPSELGYGTGWRVANKSYQAAEAAGFLDAMVKVRHGFAHQDKAQKPPEHAGIVTKTPGERMAVHSHHARNSLSAVIQLAVLTTCGLSDHLQLKPGFRWSRHMRDGGWEAFLADTAAWAKMVGEWSKMP
;
A
#
# COMPACT_ATOMS: atom_id res chain seq x y z
N MET A 1 -14.62 -2.10 -32.70
CA MET A 1 -14.14 -1.20 -31.63
C MET A 1 -12.71 -1.61 -31.32
N THR A 2 -11.74 -0.73 -31.55
CA THR A 2 -10.32 -1.02 -31.27
C THR A 2 -10.14 -1.22 -29.77
N ASN A 3 -9.55 -2.35 -29.40
CA ASN A 3 -9.45 -2.85 -28.04
C ASN A 3 -8.27 -2.18 -27.29
N THR A 4 -8.14 -0.87 -27.42
CA THR A 4 -6.98 -0.13 -26.88
C THR A 4 -7.08 -0.08 -25.36
N PRO A 5 -6.06 -0.54 -24.61
CA PRO A 5 -6.03 -0.43 -23.15
C PRO A 5 -6.10 1.03 -22.70
N HIS A 6 -6.62 1.26 -21.49
CA HIS A 6 -6.56 2.58 -20.87
C HIS A 6 -5.09 3.05 -20.80
N PRO A 7 -4.77 4.31 -21.15
CA PRO A 7 -3.37 4.77 -21.18
C PRO A 7 -2.66 4.70 -19.82
N LEU A 8 -3.41 4.80 -18.71
CA LEU A 8 -2.89 4.65 -17.35
C LEU A 8 -2.97 3.20 -16.81
N GLN A 9 -3.29 2.22 -17.66
CA GLN A 9 -3.42 0.81 -17.23
C GLN A 9 -2.08 0.17 -16.88
N ALA A 10 -1.01 0.50 -17.62
CA ALA A 10 0.27 -0.18 -17.49
C ALA A 10 0.89 -0.04 -16.08
N PRO A 11 0.93 1.16 -15.46
CA PRO A 11 1.43 1.31 -14.08
C PRO A 11 0.68 0.45 -13.06
N LEU A 12 -0.65 0.33 -13.20
CA LEU A 12 -1.45 -0.55 -12.33
C LEU A 12 -1.11 -2.02 -12.54
N ILE A 13 -0.84 -2.46 -13.78
CA ILE A 13 -0.40 -3.84 -14.04
C ILE A 13 0.99 -4.06 -13.43
N ASN A 14 1.92 -3.13 -13.64
CA ASN A 14 3.30 -3.20 -13.15
C ASN A 14 3.39 -3.16 -11.61
N LEU A 15 2.38 -2.61 -10.92
CA LEU A 15 2.33 -2.62 -9.46
C LEU A 15 2.42 -4.03 -8.86
N VAL A 16 1.96 -5.06 -9.59
CA VAL A 16 2.15 -6.47 -9.19
C VAL A 16 3.64 -6.81 -9.07
N ASP A 17 4.45 -6.32 -10.01
CA ASP A 17 5.90 -6.56 -10.02
C ASP A 17 6.62 -5.70 -8.98
N TYR A 18 6.20 -4.44 -8.80
CA TYR A 18 6.73 -3.57 -7.74
C TYR A 18 6.47 -4.14 -6.35
N LEU A 19 5.30 -4.74 -6.12
CA LEU A 19 4.93 -5.38 -4.86
C LEU A 19 5.42 -6.83 -4.72
N ARG A 20 6.09 -7.40 -5.73
CA ARG A 20 6.44 -8.83 -5.76
C ARG A 20 7.20 -9.28 -4.53
N ASP A 21 8.24 -8.56 -4.13
CA ASP A 21 9.05 -8.91 -2.97
C ASP A 21 8.23 -8.82 -1.68
N ALA A 22 7.46 -7.75 -1.51
CA ALA A 22 6.59 -7.56 -0.35
C ALA A 22 5.56 -8.71 -0.23
N ARG A 23 4.96 -9.11 -1.36
CA ARG A 23 4.00 -10.22 -1.42
C ARG A 23 4.65 -11.56 -1.08
N LEU A 24 5.78 -11.90 -1.70
CA LEU A 24 6.48 -13.17 -1.45
C LEU A 24 6.91 -13.28 0.02
N ILE A 25 7.41 -12.19 0.61
CA ILE A 25 7.74 -12.16 2.04
C ILE A 25 6.48 -12.35 2.89
N HIS A 26 5.36 -11.70 2.53
CA HIS A 26 4.10 -11.84 3.23
C HIS A 26 3.54 -13.28 3.19
N GLU A 27 3.61 -13.94 2.03
CA GLU A 27 3.20 -15.34 1.88
C GLU A 27 4.04 -16.28 2.78
N VAL A 28 5.36 -16.03 2.89
CA VAL A 28 6.23 -16.76 3.82
C VAL A 28 5.82 -16.51 5.27
N VAL A 29 5.50 -15.27 5.64
CA VAL A 29 5.02 -14.91 6.98
C VAL A 29 3.70 -15.64 7.30
N GLU A 30 2.74 -15.65 6.38
CA GLU A 30 1.45 -16.30 6.58
C GLU A 30 1.61 -17.82 6.70
N SER A 31 2.42 -18.44 5.83
CA SER A 31 2.73 -19.87 5.87
C SER A 31 3.39 -20.28 7.20
N GLN A 32 4.39 -19.52 7.67
CA GLN A 32 5.03 -19.77 8.95
C GLN A 32 4.08 -19.61 10.14
N LEU A 33 3.15 -18.65 10.07
CA LEU A 33 2.12 -18.47 11.10
C LEU A 33 1.18 -19.67 11.13
N GLN A 34 0.68 -20.11 9.97
CA GLN A 34 -0.19 -21.27 9.85
C GLN A 34 0.48 -22.55 10.37
N GLN A 35 1.74 -22.79 9.99
CA GLN A 35 2.52 -23.92 10.49
C GLN A 35 2.66 -23.86 12.02
N THR A 36 3.03 -22.69 12.57
CA THR A 36 3.20 -22.53 14.02
C THR A 36 1.87 -22.76 14.76
N THR A 37 0.76 -22.27 14.21
CA THR A 37 -0.58 -22.51 14.76
C THR A 37 -0.92 -23.99 14.75
N ALA A 38 -0.70 -24.68 13.63
CA ALA A 38 -0.94 -26.12 13.50
C ALA A 38 -0.09 -26.95 14.48
N GLU A 39 1.21 -26.66 14.59
CA GLU A 39 2.12 -27.34 15.53
C GLU A 39 1.67 -27.17 16.99
N ARG A 40 1.18 -25.98 17.36
CA ARG A 40 0.65 -25.73 18.71
C ARG A 40 -0.64 -26.48 18.97
N LEU A 41 -1.57 -26.49 18.01
CA LEU A 41 -2.79 -27.28 18.13
C LEU A 41 -2.46 -28.77 18.30
N ALA A 42 -1.51 -29.29 17.51
CA ALA A 42 -1.05 -30.69 17.62
C ALA A 42 -0.39 -31.01 18.98
N ARG A 43 0.25 -30.03 19.62
CA ARG A 43 0.81 -30.15 20.99
C ARG A 43 -0.24 -29.99 22.10
N GLY A 44 -1.52 -29.89 21.77
CA GLY A 44 -2.62 -29.83 22.74
C GLY A 44 -2.94 -28.43 23.27
N TYR A 45 -2.37 -27.35 22.69
CA TYR A 45 -2.77 -25.99 23.04
C TYR A 45 -4.17 -25.69 22.50
N LYS A 46 -5.09 -25.25 23.37
CA LYS A 46 -6.51 -24.99 23.00
C LYS A 46 -6.70 -23.99 21.86
N THR A 47 -5.79 -23.04 21.67
CA THR A 47 -6.02 -21.89 20.78
C THR A 47 -4.97 -21.71 19.68
N GLY A 48 -3.98 -22.61 19.53
CA GLY A 48 -2.87 -22.44 18.58
C GLY A 48 -2.06 -21.13 18.76
N ALA A 49 -2.39 -20.36 19.80
CA ALA A 49 -1.97 -18.99 20.00
C ALA A 49 -0.58 -18.94 20.66
N GLY A 50 0.13 -17.84 20.43
CA GLY A 50 1.43 -17.57 21.04
C GLY A 50 2.30 -16.69 20.17
N GLN A 51 3.36 -16.15 20.77
CA GLN A 51 4.24 -15.20 20.09
C GLN A 51 4.94 -15.85 18.88
N PRO A 52 4.92 -15.20 17.70
CA PRO A 52 5.73 -15.64 16.57
C PRO A 52 7.22 -15.58 16.90
N LYS A 53 8.04 -16.36 16.18
CA LYS A 53 9.52 -16.33 16.31
C LYS A 53 10.05 -14.93 15.96
N VAL A 54 11.24 -14.58 16.45
CA VAL A 54 11.87 -13.25 16.19
C VAL A 54 11.97 -12.96 14.68
N GLN A 55 12.30 -13.98 13.87
CA GLN A 55 12.36 -13.88 12.41
C GLN A 55 11.04 -13.37 11.79
N HIS A 56 9.89 -13.77 12.34
CA HIS A 56 8.56 -13.34 11.89
C HIS A 56 8.38 -11.82 11.98
N LYS A 57 8.89 -11.21 13.06
CA LYS A 57 8.82 -9.76 13.26
C LYS A 57 9.70 -9.00 12.26
N SER A 58 10.86 -9.55 11.92
CA SER A 58 11.75 -8.97 10.90
C SER A 58 11.14 -9.08 9.50
N LEU A 59 10.53 -10.23 9.16
CA LEU A 59 9.85 -10.42 7.89
C LEU A 59 8.66 -9.46 7.74
N ASN A 60 7.84 -9.28 8.77
CA ASN A 60 6.76 -8.28 8.76
C ASN A 60 7.27 -6.87 8.46
N ARG A 61 8.41 -6.45 9.06
CA ARG A 61 9.03 -5.15 8.77
C ARG A 61 9.50 -5.06 7.33
N ALA A 62 10.07 -6.14 6.80
CA ALA A 62 10.51 -6.20 5.40
C ALA A 62 9.33 -6.02 4.42
N VAL A 63 8.17 -6.60 4.72
CA VAL A 63 6.93 -6.35 3.93
C VAL A 63 6.58 -4.86 3.91
N VAL A 64 6.58 -4.19 5.06
CA VAL A 64 6.27 -2.74 5.14
C VAL A 64 7.29 -1.93 4.31
N VAL A 65 8.58 -2.24 4.46
CA VAL A 65 9.65 -1.52 3.74
C VAL A 65 9.53 -1.70 2.23
N ALA A 66 9.30 -2.93 1.76
CA ALA A 66 9.14 -3.25 0.35
C ALA A 66 7.84 -2.65 -0.22
N SER A 67 6.74 -2.66 0.55
CA SER A 67 5.45 -2.06 0.11
C SER A 67 5.59 -0.56 -0.14
N VAL A 68 6.25 0.17 0.76
CA VAL A 68 6.49 1.61 0.55
C VAL A 68 7.43 1.87 -0.63
N GLY A 69 8.42 1.01 -0.87
CA GLY A 69 9.26 1.10 -2.07
C GLY A 69 8.47 0.88 -3.36
N ALA A 70 7.49 -0.03 -3.34
CA ALA A 70 6.59 -0.24 -4.47
C ALA A 70 5.69 0.98 -4.74
N TRP A 71 5.22 1.65 -3.68
CA TRP A 71 4.44 2.89 -3.80
C TRP A 71 5.23 4.02 -4.46
N GLU A 72 6.50 4.17 -4.11
CA GLU A 72 7.44 5.10 -4.77
C GLU A 72 7.53 4.79 -6.26
N ALA A 73 7.91 3.57 -6.63
CA ALA A 73 8.06 3.16 -8.03
C ALA A 73 6.77 3.34 -8.85
N PHE A 74 5.62 2.99 -8.25
CA PHE A 74 4.31 3.14 -8.88
C PHE A 74 3.96 4.61 -9.18
N CYS A 75 4.17 5.51 -8.21
CA CYS A 75 3.86 6.93 -8.42
C CYS A 75 4.67 7.53 -9.58
N GLU A 76 5.93 7.12 -9.68
CA GLU A 76 6.84 7.56 -10.75
C GLU A 76 6.38 7.05 -12.12
N ASP A 77 6.06 5.76 -12.23
CA ASP A 77 5.56 5.16 -13.48
C ASP A 77 4.19 5.74 -13.88
N LEU A 78 3.30 5.98 -12.90
CA LEU A 78 2.01 6.62 -13.15
C LEU A 78 2.15 8.05 -13.66
N ALA A 79 3.02 8.85 -13.05
CA ALA A 79 3.27 10.22 -13.49
C ALA A 79 3.85 10.26 -14.91
N LEU A 80 4.77 9.34 -15.24
CA LEU A 80 5.30 9.21 -16.59
C LEU A 80 4.24 8.83 -17.62
N ALA A 81 3.44 7.82 -17.32
CA ALA A 81 2.36 7.39 -18.20
C ALA A 81 1.36 8.54 -18.44
N ALA A 82 0.97 9.25 -17.39
CA ALA A 82 0.04 10.38 -17.48
C ALA A 82 0.62 11.59 -18.23
N GLN A 83 1.92 11.86 -18.10
CA GLN A 83 2.57 12.95 -18.83
C GLN A 83 2.39 12.81 -20.35
N THR A 84 2.40 11.58 -20.87
CA THR A 84 2.18 11.35 -22.31
C THR A 84 0.76 11.66 -22.78
N GLN A 85 -0.18 11.80 -21.85
CA GLN A 85 -1.60 12.06 -22.12
C GLN A 85 -1.99 13.52 -21.91
N ASP A 86 -1.19 14.29 -21.18
CA ASP A 86 -1.48 15.69 -20.88
C ASP A 86 -0.54 16.64 -21.64
N SER A 87 -1.09 17.29 -22.66
CA SER A 87 -0.38 18.32 -23.43
C SER A 87 0.01 19.56 -22.61
N GLN A 88 -0.64 19.78 -21.46
CA GLN A 88 -0.35 20.86 -20.53
C GLN A 88 0.56 20.43 -19.38
N ALA A 89 1.02 19.17 -19.36
CA ALA A 89 1.93 18.70 -18.34
C ALA A 89 3.16 19.61 -18.27
N THR A 90 3.45 20.15 -17.08
CA THR A 90 4.60 21.03 -16.86
C THR A 90 5.72 20.33 -16.08
N PRO A 91 6.50 19.42 -16.71
CA PRO A 91 7.65 18.82 -16.04
C PRO A 91 8.67 19.93 -15.69
N PRO A 92 9.28 19.92 -14.49
CA PRO A 92 10.33 20.88 -14.15
C PRO A 92 11.50 20.78 -15.14
N LYS A 93 12.00 21.93 -15.61
CA LYS A 93 13.09 22.00 -16.60
C LYS A 93 14.47 21.62 -16.06
N ASP A 94 14.69 21.80 -14.75
CA ASP A 94 15.98 21.57 -14.09
C ASP A 94 15.94 20.29 -13.26
N ASN A 95 16.44 19.17 -13.80
CA ASN A 95 16.98 17.93 -13.17
C ASN A 95 16.53 17.44 -11.76
N TRP A 96 15.44 17.95 -11.18
CA TRP A 96 14.73 17.35 -10.05
C TRP A 96 14.18 15.97 -10.44
N TYR A 97 14.09 15.72 -11.74
CA TYR A 97 13.27 14.68 -12.36
C TYR A 97 14.02 13.72 -13.28
N LYS A 98 15.34 13.51 -13.10
CA LYS A 98 16.05 12.52 -13.93
C LYS A 98 15.67 11.09 -13.52
N ILE A 99 14.75 10.52 -14.31
CA ILE A 99 14.29 9.13 -14.27
C ILE A 99 15.28 8.28 -15.06
N ASP A 100 16.47 8.07 -14.50
CA ASP A 100 17.41 7.06 -15.00
C ASP A 100 18.32 6.61 -13.85
N GLY A 101 18.05 5.41 -13.31
CA GLY A 101 18.95 4.71 -12.39
C GLY A 101 18.43 4.48 -10.95
N PRO A 102 19.22 3.79 -10.10
CA PRO A 102 18.81 3.13 -8.85
C PRO A 102 18.53 4.08 -7.66
N LYS A 103 18.08 5.31 -7.92
CA LYS A 103 17.79 6.35 -6.92
C LYS A 103 16.50 7.07 -7.31
N GLY A 104 15.35 6.51 -6.93
CA GLY A 104 14.01 7.03 -7.23
C GLY A 104 13.83 8.53 -6.97
N ILE A 105 12.86 9.10 -7.68
CA ILE A 105 12.45 10.50 -7.79
C ILE A 105 11.77 10.98 -6.50
N VAL A 106 10.98 10.12 -5.87
CA VAL A 106 10.28 10.48 -4.63
C VAL A 106 11.14 10.05 -3.44
N GLN A 107 12.07 10.92 -3.05
CA GLN A 107 12.78 10.76 -1.77
C GLN A 107 11.76 10.74 -0.64
N THR A 108 11.36 9.55 -0.20
CA THR A 108 10.29 9.31 0.78
C THR A 108 8.89 9.56 0.19
N PRO A 109 8.13 8.51 -0.20
CA PRO A 109 6.82 8.65 -0.84
C PRO A 109 5.70 8.93 0.16
N ASN A 110 5.88 10.00 0.95
CA ASN A 110 4.86 10.55 1.84
C ASN A 110 3.80 11.34 1.05
N SER A 111 2.68 11.64 1.69
CA SER A 111 1.52 12.32 1.12
C SER A 111 1.89 13.64 0.46
N ASN A 112 2.68 14.49 1.12
CA ASN A 112 3.10 15.78 0.60
C ASN A 112 3.98 15.65 -0.64
N ASN A 113 4.92 14.70 -0.68
CA ASN A 113 5.80 14.51 -1.82
C ASN A 113 5.04 13.95 -3.03
N VAL A 114 4.10 13.02 -2.80
CA VAL A 114 3.20 12.52 -3.84
C VAL A 114 2.26 13.62 -4.35
N GLY A 115 1.65 14.39 -3.45
CA GLY A 115 0.81 15.53 -3.83
C GLY A 115 1.58 16.56 -4.65
N ARG A 116 2.83 16.89 -4.26
CA ARG A 116 3.71 17.78 -5.03
C ARG A 116 4.03 17.22 -6.41
N LEU A 117 4.28 15.92 -6.53
CA LEU A 117 4.54 15.24 -7.81
C LEU A 117 3.40 15.50 -8.79
N PHE A 118 2.19 15.10 -8.43
CA PHE A 118 1.02 15.20 -9.28
C PHE A 118 0.55 16.65 -9.49
N TRP A 119 0.68 17.51 -8.48
CA TRP A 119 0.33 18.93 -8.62
C TRP A 119 1.28 19.66 -9.57
N THR A 120 2.57 19.30 -9.56
CA THR A 120 3.57 19.94 -10.42
C THR A 120 3.33 19.62 -11.89
N PHE A 121 2.99 18.36 -12.18
CA PHE A 121 2.77 17.91 -13.55
C PHE A 121 1.38 18.29 -14.06
N PHE A 122 0.34 17.98 -13.29
CA PHE A 122 -1.04 17.96 -13.77
C PHE A 122 -1.97 18.94 -13.05
N ARG A 123 -1.48 19.68 -12.04
CA ARG A 123 -2.32 20.48 -11.11
C ARG A 123 -3.41 19.64 -10.43
N TYR A 124 -3.08 18.38 -10.18
CA TYR A 124 -3.94 17.40 -9.53
C TYR A 124 -3.42 17.11 -8.13
N ASP A 125 -4.32 17.13 -7.14
CA ASP A 125 -4.05 16.64 -5.79
C ASP A 125 -4.80 15.32 -5.59
N PRO A 126 -4.11 14.18 -5.38
CA PRO A 126 -4.77 12.89 -5.20
C PRO A 126 -5.35 12.67 -3.80
N ILE A 127 -5.00 13.50 -2.80
CA ILE A 127 -5.41 13.29 -1.40
C ILE A 127 -6.94 13.22 -1.25
N PRO A 128 -7.75 14.09 -1.87
CA PRO A 128 -9.21 14.03 -1.77
C PRO A 128 -9.82 12.70 -2.25
N ASP A 129 -9.15 11.97 -3.15
CA ASP A 129 -9.64 10.70 -3.70
C ASP A 129 -9.28 9.50 -2.82
N TRP A 130 -8.44 9.68 -1.81
CA TRP A 130 -7.94 8.58 -0.99
C TRP A 130 -8.94 8.15 0.08
N SER A 131 -9.24 6.85 0.06
CA SER A 131 -10.02 6.14 1.06
C SER A 131 -9.32 4.82 1.33
N LEU A 132 -8.93 4.60 2.59
CA LEU A 132 -8.23 3.39 3.02
C LEU A 132 -9.06 2.62 4.02
N ASP A 133 -9.27 1.34 3.77
CA ASP A 133 -9.80 0.40 4.76
C ASP A 133 -8.67 -0.54 5.21
N VAL A 134 -8.44 -0.59 6.51
CA VAL A 134 -7.36 -1.38 7.11
C VAL A 134 -7.85 -2.18 8.30
N GLN A 135 -7.17 -3.30 8.55
CA GLN A 135 -7.45 -4.16 9.70
C GLN A 135 -6.78 -3.61 10.96
N VAL A 136 -7.50 -3.54 12.07
CA VAL A 136 -6.98 -3.01 13.34
C VAL A 136 -7.31 -3.94 14.49
N SER A 137 -6.39 -4.03 15.45
CA SER A 137 -6.65 -4.74 16.69
C SER A 137 -7.37 -3.83 17.71
N PRO A 138 -8.21 -4.40 18.59
CA PRO A 138 -8.85 -3.67 19.69
C PRO A 138 -7.84 -2.88 20.55
N SER A 139 -6.64 -3.44 20.78
CA SER A 139 -5.57 -2.75 21.52
C SER A 139 -5.08 -1.47 20.83
N GLU A 140 -5.09 -1.40 19.51
CA GLU A 140 -4.74 -0.20 18.76
C GLU A 140 -5.83 0.87 18.79
N LEU A 141 -7.05 0.49 19.18
CA LEU A 141 -8.19 1.38 19.35
C LEU A 141 -8.45 1.76 20.81
N GLY A 142 -7.58 1.31 21.73
CA GLY A 142 -7.68 1.63 23.16
C GLY A 142 -8.70 0.80 23.96
N TYR A 143 -9.21 -0.30 23.40
CA TYR A 143 -10.15 -1.17 24.11
C TYR A 143 -9.78 -2.65 24.00
N GLY A 144 -9.67 -3.34 25.13
CA GLY A 144 -9.40 -4.78 25.18
C GLY A 144 -7.98 -5.19 24.76
N THR A 145 -7.72 -6.50 24.81
CA THR A 145 -6.41 -7.11 24.55
C THR A 145 -6.45 -8.16 23.44
N GLY A 146 -7.61 -8.27 22.77
CA GLY A 146 -7.85 -9.27 21.73
C GLY A 146 -7.12 -8.95 20.43
N TRP A 147 -6.92 -9.99 19.62
CA TRP A 147 -6.33 -9.90 18.28
C TRP A 147 -7.36 -9.68 17.16
N ARG A 148 -8.67 -9.77 17.46
CA ARG A 148 -9.71 -9.86 16.42
C ARG A 148 -9.86 -8.53 15.69
N VAL A 149 -9.54 -8.59 14.41
CA VAL A 149 -9.34 -7.51 13.44
C VAL A 149 -10.67 -6.86 13.04
N ALA A 150 -10.99 -5.73 13.67
CA ALA A 150 -12.01 -4.82 13.16
C ALA A 150 -11.46 -4.11 11.91
N ASN A 151 -12.34 -3.65 11.01
CA ASN A 151 -11.92 -2.76 9.93
C ASN A 151 -12.05 -1.31 10.41
N LYS A 152 -11.07 -0.49 10.04
CA LYS A 152 -11.09 0.96 10.22
C LYS A 152 -10.87 1.64 8.88
N SER A 153 -11.71 2.61 8.58
CA SER A 153 -11.62 3.43 7.39
C SER A 153 -10.93 4.75 7.69
N TYR A 154 -10.11 5.23 6.78
CA TYR A 154 -9.43 6.52 6.80
C TYR A 154 -9.74 7.26 5.49
N GLN A 155 -10.20 8.51 5.57
CA GLN A 155 -10.62 9.29 4.40
C GLN A 155 -9.71 10.50 4.19
N ALA A 156 -9.41 10.81 2.93
CA ALA A 156 -8.65 11.97 2.48
C ALA A 156 -7.42 12.29 3.35
N ALA A 157 -7.49 13.36 4.15
CA ALA A 157 -6.40 13.79 5.02
C ALA A 157 -6.00 12.72 6.06
N GLU A 158 -6.93 11.90 6.53
CA GLU A 158 -6.61 10.79 7.44
C GLU A 158 -5.91 9.64 6.71
N ALA A 159 -6.28 9.38 5.45
CA ALA A 159 -5.58 8.40 4.61
C ALA A 159 -4.15 8.87 4.29
N ALA A 160 -3.97 10.16 4.02
CA ALA A 160 -2.66 10.79 3.90
C ALA A 160 -1.84 10.65 5.19
N GLY A 161 -2.45 10.91 6.35
CA GLY A 161 -1.83 10.71 7.66
C GLY A 161 -1.42 9.25 7.92
N PHE A 162 -2.23 8.28 7.48
CA PHE A 162 -1.89 6.86 7.53
C PHE A 162 -0.67 6.54 6.66
N LEU A 163 -0.63 7.03 5.41
CA LEU A 163 0.53 6.87 4.51
C LEU A 163 1.80 7.45 5.13
N ASP A 164 1.73 8.68 5.65
CA ASP A 164 2.87 9.36 6.27
C ASP A 164 3.42 8.58 7.47
N ALA A 165 2.51 8.07 8.29
CA ALA A 165 2.85 7.20 9.40
C ALA A 165 3.52 5.89 8.94
N MET A 166 3.00 5.23 7.90
CA MET A 166 3.56 4.02 7.32
C MET A 166 4.99 4.27 6.80
N VAL A 167 5.19 5.38 6.09
CA VAL A 167 6.48 5.80 5.55
C VAL A 167 7.48 6.14 6.66
N LYS A 168 7.04 6.81 7.74
CA LYS A 168 7.86 7.08 8.92
C LYS A 168 8.32 5.80 9.62
N VAL A 169 7.40 4.83 9.75
CA VAL A 169 7.67 3.52 10.35
C VAL A 169 8.66 2.72 9.49
N ARG A 170 8.53 2.72 8.16
CA ARG A 170 9.56 2.18 7.24
C ARG A 170 10.92 2.77 7.55
N HIS A 171 11.02 4.11 7.56
CA HIS A 171 12.30 4.79 7.79
C HIS A 171 12.93 4.42 9.12
N GLY A 172 12.12 4.27 10.17
CA GLY A 172 12.59 3.79 11.46
C GLY A 172 13.22 2.42 11.41
N PHE A 173 12.58 1.49 10.71
CA PHE A 173 13.13 0.14 10.57
C PHE A 173 14.35 0.09 9.66
N ALA A 174 14.37 0.86 8.57
CA ALA A 174 15.49 0.93 7.64
C ALA A 174 16.76 1.50 8.31
N HIS A 175 16.60 2.51 9.19
CA HIS A 175 17.71 3.19 9.86
C HIS A 175 17.98 2.71 11.30
N GLN A 176 17.27 1.67 11.77
CA GLN A 176 17.34 1.17 13.15
C GLN A 176 17.12 2.25 14.22
N ASP A 177 16.28 3.24 13.91
CA ASP A 177 16.06 4.38 14.79
C ASP A 177 15.28 3.96 16.04
N LYS A 178 15.94 4.07 17.20
CA LYS A 178 15.42 3.61 18.50
C LYS A 178 14.45 4.61 19.13
N ALA A 179 14.33 5.84 18.61
CA ALA A 179 13.63 6.95 19.23
C ALA A 179 12.29 7.33 18.55
N GLN A 180 11.71 6.45 17.73
CA GLN A 180 10.48 6.78 17.02
C GLN A 180 9.26 6.83 17.95
N LYS A 181 8.62 8.01 18.04
CA LYS A 181 7.27 8.13 18.59
C LYS A 181 6.30 7.30 17.72
N PRO A 182 5.44 6.47 18.33
CA PRO A 182 4.49 5.68 17.57
C PRO A 182 3.53 6.60 16.79
N PRO A 183 3.15 6.22 15.56
CA PRO A 183 2.15 6.95 14.81
C PRO A 183 0.78 6.88 15.50
N GLU A 184 -0.01 7.93 15.34
CA GLU A 184 -1.37 8.03 15.91
C GLU A 184 -2.40 7.15 15.19
N HIS A 185 -2.02 6.56 14.05
CA HIS A 185 -2.91 5.78 13.19
C HIS A 185 -2.81 4.28 13.54
N ALA A 186 -3.94 3.70 13.92
CA ALA A 186 -4.11 2.26 14.11
C ALA A 186 -3.89 1.47 12.81
N GLY A 187 -3.44 0.22 12.92
CA GLY A 187 -3.23 -0.67 11.77
C GLY A 187 -1.82 -0.62 11.18
N ILE A 188 -0.92 0.21 11.73
CA ILE A 188 0.46 0.36 11.25
C ILE A 188 1.46 -0.36 12.18
N VAL A 189 1.35 -0.11 13.48
CA VAL A 189 2.19 -0.73 14.51
C VAL A 189 1.41 -0.82 15.82
N THR A 190 1.76 -1.79 16.65
CA THR A 190 1.29 -1.85 18.03
C THR A 190 2.42 -1.42 18.95
N LYS A 191 2.06 -0.64 19.97
CA LYS A 191 2.98 -0.27 21.06
C LYS A 191 3.03 -1.40 22.07
N THR A 192 4.21 -1.95 22.31
CA THR A 192 4.42 -2.94 23.37
C THR A 192 4.44 -2.24 24.74
N PRO A 193 4.20 -2.97 25.86
CA PRO A 193 4.30 -2.40 27.21
C PRO A 193 5.65 -1.75 27.53
N GLY A 194 6.73 -2.16 26.83
CA GLY A 194 8.05 -1.57 26.94
C GLY A 194 8.29 -0.40 25.97
N GLU A 195 7.24 0.25 25.49
CA GLU A 195 7.27 1.41 24.59
C GLU A 195 7.91 1.14 23.21
N ARG A 196 8.17 -0.12 22.86
CA ARG A 196 8.72 -0.51 21.55
C ARG A 196 7.60 -0.72 20.54
N MET A 197 7.84 -0.31 19.30
CA MET A 197 6.93 -0.60 18.18
C MET A 197 7.07 -2.05 17.70
N ALA A 198 5.94 -2.70 17.44
CA ALA A 198 5.84 -4.04 16.88
C ALA A 198 5.03 -4.03 15.57
N VAL A 199 5.58 -4.67 14.54
CA VAL A 199 4.87 -4.97 13.30
C VAL A 199 4.35 -6.40 13.37
N HIS A 200 3.04 -6.52 13.26
CA HIS A 200 2.30 -7.77 13.26
C HIS A 200 1.87 -8.13 11.84
N SER A 201 1.37 -9.36 11.65
CA SER A 201 1.00 -9.84 10.32
C SER A 201 -0.13 -9.02 9.68
N HIS A 202 -1.09 -8.53 10.48
CA HIS A 202 -2.13 -7.65 9.96
C HIS A 202 -1.59 -6.28 9.54
N HIS A 203 -0.59 -5.73 10.23
CA HIS A 203 0.06 -4.49 9.77
C HIS A 203 0.80 -4.69 8.44
N ALA A 204 1.50 -5.82 8.27
CA ALA A 204 2.16 -6.15 7.03
C ALA A 204 1.15 -6.29 5.87
N ARG A 205 0.01 -6.95 6.13
CA ARG A 205 -1.12 -7.03 5.20
C ARG A 205 -1.68 -5.64 4.86
N ASN A 206 -1.88 -4.80 5.87
CA ASN A 206 -2.39 -3.43 5.68
C ASN A 206 -1.45 -2.61 4.80
N SER A 207 -0.13 -2.75 4.94
CA SER A 207 0.81 -2.02 4.08
C SER A 207 0.69 -2.42 2.61
N LEU A 208 0.58 -3.71 2.31
CA LEU A 208 0.30 -4.19 0.95
C LEU A 208 -1.04 -3.64 0.43
N SER A 209 -2.10 -3.84 1.21
CA SER A 209 -3.46 -3.42 0.86
C SER A 209 -3.56 -1.91 0.66
N ALA A 210 -2.99 -1.11 1.54
CA ALA A 210 -3.01 0.35 1.44
C ALA A 210 -2.34 0.84 0.15
N VAL A 211 -1.20 0.26 -0.23
CA VAL A 211 -0.53 0.64 -1.48
C VAL A 211 -1.38 0.31 -2.71
N ILE A 212 -2.03 -0.85 -2.73
CA ILE A 212 -2.92 -1.23 -3.83
C ILE A 212 -4.14 -0.30 -3.87
N GLN A 213 -4.78 -0.02 -2.72
CA GLN A 213 -5.91 0.90 -2.63
C GLN A 213 -5.54 2.31 -3.11
N LEU A 214 -4.44 2.87 -2.61
CA LEU A 214 -3.94 4.20 -3.03
C LEU A 214 -3.62 4.23 -4.51
N ALA A 215 -3.01 3.18 -5.05
CA ALA A 215 -2.69 3.11 -6.47
C ALA A 215 -3.94 3.16 -7.35
N VAL A 216 -4.95 2.33 -7.04
CA VAL A 216 -6.22 2.31 -7.76
C VAL A 216 -6.90 3.67 -7.69
N LEU A 217 -7.03 4.25 -6.49
CA LEU A 217 -7.73 5.52 -6.29
C LEU A 217 -7.00 6.69 -6.95
N THR A 218 -5.67 6.74 -6.81
CA THR A 218 -4.84 7.77 -7.46
C THR A 218 -4.95 7.69 -8.98
N THR A 219 -4.92 6.49 -9.56
CA THR A 219 -5.06 6.32 -11.01
C THR A 219 -6.45 6.68 -11.50
N CYS A 220 -7.51 6.31 -10.77
CA CYS A 220 -8.88 6.69 -11.14
C CYS A 220 -9.08 8.21 -11.06
N GLY A 221 -8.70 8.84 -9.95
CA GLY A 221 -8.83 10.29 -9.78
C GLY A 221 -8.00 11.09 -10.79
N LEU A 222 -6.77 10.65 -11.10
CA LEU A 222 -5.94 11.28 -12.13
C LEU A 222 -6.56 11.11 -13.52
N SER A 223 -7.12 9.93 -13.82
CA SER A 223 -7.84 9.68 -15.07
C SER A 223 -9.03 10.61 -15.24
N ASP A 224 -9.82 10.78 -14.18
CA ASP A 224 -10.99 11.67 -14.16
C ASP A 224 -10.57 13.13 -14.33
N HIS A 225 -9.52 13.57 -13.62
CA HIS A 225 -8.95 14.91 -13.72
C HIS A 225 -8.46 15.24 -15.14
N LEU A 226 -7.79 14.28 -15.78
CA LEU A 226 -7.29 14.40 -17.15
C LEU A 226 -8.38 14.14 -18.22
N GLN A 227 -9.62 13.86 -17.80
CA GLN A 227 -10.76 13.58 -18.68
C GLN A 227 -10.49 12.45 -19.69
N LEU A 228 -9.73 11.44 -19.26
CA LEU A 228 -9.43 10.27 -20.07
C LEU A 228 -10.67 9.37 -20.14
N LYS A 229 -10.83 8.67 -21.27
CA LYS A 229 -12.00 7.79 -21.46
C LYS A 229 -11.98 6.65 -20.43
N PRO A 230 -13.11 6.32 -19.78
CA PRO A 230 -13.18 5.16 -18.91
C PRO A 230 -12.92 3.87 -19.69
N GLY A 231 -12.37 2.85 -19.03
CA GLY A 231 -12.11 1.57 -19.69
C GLY A 231 -10.94 0.76 -19.13
N PHE A 232 -10.61 0.95 -17.85
CA PHE A 232 -9.67 0.06 -17.17
C PHE A 232 -10.17 -1.40 -17.23
N ARG A 233 -9.22 -2.32 -17.13
CA ARG A 233 -9.48 -3.76 -17.27
C ARG A 233 -8.79 -4.53 -16.17
N TRP A 234 -9.51 -5.51 -15.64
CA TRP A 234 -8.86 -6.50 -14.79
C TRP A 234 -7.85 -7.28 -15.63
N SER A 235 -6.61 -7.44 -15.17
CA SER A 235 -5.58 -8.22 -15.87
C SER A 235 -5.31 -9.56 -15.16
N ARG A 236 -4.81 -10.56 -15.90
CA ARG A 236 -4.48 -11.87 -15.30
C ARG A 236 -3.36 -11.71 -14.29
N HIS A 237 -2.41 -10.82 -14.59
CA HIS A 237 -1.30 -10.48 -13.70
C HIS A 237 -1.78 -9.95 -12.33
N MET A 238 -2.81 -9.10 -12.31
CA MET A 238 -3.41 -8.60 -11.06
C MET A 238 -4.07 -9.72 -10.24
N ARG A 239 -4.77 -10.64 -10.91
CA ARG A 239 -5.35 -11.84 -10.28
C ARG A 239 -4.26 -12.75 -9.72
N ASP A 240 -3.23 -13.02 -10.51
CA ASP A 240 -2.10 -13.87 -10.11
C ASP A 240 -1.28 -13.22 -8.97
N GLY A 241 -1.33 -11.89 -8.88
CA GLY A 241 -0.84 -11.09 -7.75
C GLY A 241 -1.76 -11.11 -6.51
N GLY A 242 -2.94 -11.70 -6.59
CA GLY A 242 -3.88 -11.86 -5.47
C GLY A 242 -4.56 -10.57 -5.02
N TRP A 243 -4.71 -9.58 -5.90
CA TRP A 243 -5.26 -8.26 -5.55
C TRP A 243 -6.65 -8.31 -4.93
N GLU A 244 -7.50 -9.26 -5.36
CA GLU A 244 -8.84 -9.45 -4.82
C GLU A 244 -8.82 -9.63 -3.29
N ALA A 245 -7.82 -10.34 -2.75
CA ALA A 245 -7.71 -10.56 -1.31
C ALA A 245 -7.35 -9.27 -0.53
N PHE A 246 -6.63 -8.35 -1.16
CA PHE A 246 -6.21 -7.09 -0.54
C PHE A 246 -7.22 -5.96 -0.70
N LEU A 247 -8.13 -6.08 -1.67
CA LEU A 247 -9.08 -5.05 -2.02
C LEU A 247 -10.52 -5.35 -1.60
N ALA A 248 -10.87 -6.61 -1.33
CA ALA A 248 -12.23 -6.97 -0.96
C ALA A 248 -12.84 -6.00 0.09
N ASP A 249 -14.06 -5.55 -0.20
CA ASP A 249 -14.83 -4.63 0.64
C ASP A 249 -14.24 -3.22 0.86
N THR A 250 -13.29 -2.79 0.00
CA THR A 250 -12.71 -1.44 0.02
C THR A 250 -13.37 -0.49 -1.01
N ALA A 251 -13.20 0.82 -0.84
CA ALA A 251 -13.61 1.80 -1.85
C ALA A 251 -12.89 1.59 -3.21
N ALA A 252 -11.61 1.22 -3.19
CA ALA A 252 -10.85 0.89 -4.38
C ALA A 252 -11.43 -0.33 -5.12
N TRP A 253 -11.91 -1.34 -4.39
CA TRP A 253 -12.61 -2.47 -5.00
C TRP A 253 -13.88 -2.05 -5.70
N ALA A 254 -14.70 -1.20 -5.06
CA ALA A 254 -15.93 -0.70 -5.68
C ALA A 254 -15.67 -0.02 -7.04
N LYS A 255 -14.58 0.76 -7.16
CA LYS A 255 -14.12 1.33 -8.43
C LYS A 255 -13.78 0.25 -9.45
N MET A 256 -13.02 -0.77 -9.04
CA MET A 256 -12.62 -1.85 -9.94
C MET A 256 -13.80 -2.69 -10.42
N VAL A 257 -14.70 -3.13 -9.54
CA VAL A 257 -15.84 -3.98 -9.97
C VAL A 257 -16.91 -3.22 -10.74
N GLY A 258 -17.08 -1.92 -10.48
CA GLY A 258 -18.09 -1.09 -11.13
C GLY A 258 -17.67 -0.54 -12.49
N GLU A 259 -16.41 -0.14 -12.62
CA GLU A 259 -15.93 0.61 -13.80
C GLU A 259 -15.06 -0.24 -14.73
N TRP A 260 -14.47 -1.34 -14.23
CA TRP A 260 -13.53 -2.11 -15.03
C TRP A 260 -14.20 -3.26 -15.75
N SER A 261 -13.93 -3.36 -17.05
CA SER A 261 -14.41 -4.50 -17.81
C SER A 261 -13.69 -5.79 -17.39
N LYS A 262 -14.46 -6.88 -17.30
CA LYS A 262 -13.90 -8.22 -17.14
C LYS A 262 -13.00 -8.52 -18.34
N MET A 263 -11.88 -9.17 -18.08
CA MET A 263 -10.98 -9.70 -19.10
C MET A 263 -11.76 -10.51 -20.15
N PRO A 264 -11.40 -10.46 -21.44
CA PRO A 264 -11.61 -11.60 -22.33
C PRO A 264 -10.89 -12.85 -21.81
#